data_AF-A0A918SQW9-F1
#
_entry.id   AF-A0A918SQW9-F1
#
_cell.length_a   1.000
_cell.length_b   1.000
_cell.length_c   1.000
_cell.angle_alpha   90.00
_cell.angle_beta   90.00
_cell.angle_gamma   90.00
#
_symmetry.space_group_name_H-M   'P 1'
#
loop_
_entity.id
_entity.type
_entity.pdbx_description
1 polymer ?
#
loop_
_entity_poly.entity_id
_entity_poly.type
_entity_poly.pdbx_seq_one_letter_code
_entity_poly.pdbx_strand_id
1 'polypeptide(L)'
;MSSIGPASGLPPRPTTTLWRPTGPEELALVRDLGWRAWPPRLPDQPIFYPVMNEDYAIRIARDWNVKHSGVGHVTRFEVDSAFLARYPVRQAGGRTILELWVPAEELDEFNAHIVGTIGVVHTFRP
;
A
#
# COMPACT_ATOMS: atom_id res chain seq x y z
N MET A 1 -22.40 -13.35 -43.23
CA MET A 1 -22.50 -12.22 -42.28
C MET A 1 -22.44 -12.79 -40.87
N SER A 2 -21.30 -12.71 -40.20
CA SER A 2 -21.21 -12.95 -38.76
C SER A 2 -20.37 -11.82 -38.19
N SER A 3 -21.06 -10.90 -37.53
CA SER A 3 -20.50 -9.74 -36.86
C SER A 3 -19.74 -10.20 -35.63
N ILE A 4 -18.44 -9.91 -35.58
CA ILE A 4 -17.64 -9.99 -34.35
C ILE A 4 -17.93 -8.68 -33.62
N GLY A 5 -18.78 -8.74 -32.58
CA GLY A 5 -18.97 -7.60 -31.69
C GLY A 5 -17.65 -7.26 -31.00
N PRO A 6 -17.33 -5.97 -30.76
CA PRO A 6 -16.08 -5.61 -30.12
C PRO A 6 -16.08 -6.14 -28.69
N ALA A 7 -14.97 -6.78 -28.30
CA ALA A 7 -14.68 -7.02 -26.90
C ALA A 7 -14.62 -5.67 -26.20
N SER A 8 -15.67 -5.31 -25.47
CA SER A 8 -15.69 -4.15 -24.57
C SER A 8 -14.76 -4.43 -23.38
N GLY A 9 -13.45 -4.40 -23.61
CA GLY A 9 -12.46 -4.25 -22.56
C GLY A 9 -12.16 -2.76 -22.45
N LEU A 10 -12.73 -2.08 -21.45
CA LEU A 10 -12.22 -0.78 -21.05
C LEU A 10 -10.70 -0.95 -20.83
N PRO A 11 -9.82 -0.05 -21.31
CA PRO A 11 -8.41 -0.12 -20.95
C PRO A 11 -8.28 -0.18 -19.42
N PRO A 12 -7.35 -0.98 -18.87
CA PRO A 12 -7.15 -1.03 -17.43
C PRO A 12 -6.93 0.40 -16.93
N ARG A 13 -7.65 0.79 -15.87
CA ARG A 13 -7.46 2.12 -15.26
C ARG A 13 -6.00 2.25 -14.84
N PRO A 14 -5.35 3.41 -15.09
CA PRO A 14 -4.00 3.64 -14.61
C PRO A 14 -3.92 3.44 -13.10
N THR A 15 -2.89 2.72 -12.65
CA THR A 15 -2.60 2.51 -11.23
C THR A 15 -1.24 3.06 -10.87
N THR A 16 -1.12 3.45 -9.60
CA THR A 16 0.16 3.79 -8.98
C THR A 16 0.55 2.67 -8.04
N THR A 17 1.77 2.18 -8.19
CA THR A 17 2.35 1.23 -7.24
C THR A 17 2.73 1.95 -5.94
N LEU A 18 2.31 1.38 -4.82
CA LEU A 18 2.67 1.81 -3.48
C LEU A 18 3.27 0.64 -2.71
N TRP A 19 4.09 0.97 -1.72
CA TRP A 19 4.66 0.01 -0.79
C TRP A 19 4.31 0.38 0.63
N ARG A 20 4.21 -0.64 1.49
CA ARG A 20 4.12 -0.42 2.94
C ARG A 20 4.99 -1.43 3.68
N PRO A 21 5.99 -0.96 4.44
CA PRO A 21 6.69 -1.80 5.39
C PRO A 21 5.77 -2.11 6.58
N THR A 22 5.72 -3.36 7.00
CA THR A 22 4.81 -3.80 8.05
C THR A 22 5.47 -4.84 8.96
N GLY A 23 4.94 -4.96 10.18
CA GLY A 23 5.29 -6.02 11.13
C GLY A 23 4.38 -7.25 10.96
N PRO A 24 4.60 -8.32 11.73
CA PRO A 24 3.84 -9.55 11.60
C PRO A 24 2.36 -9.40 12.00
N GLU A 25 2.06 -8.55 12.99
CA GLU A 25 0.70 -8.36 13.51
C GLU A 25 -0.21 -7.65 12.50
N GLU A 26 0.23 -6.51 11.95
CA GLU A 26 -0.54 -5.79 10.92
C GLU A 26 -0.66 -6.63 9.63
N LEU A 27 0.37 -7.38 9.25
CA LEU A 27 0.29 -8.31 8.12
C LEU A 27 -0.75 -9.41 8.32
N ALA A 28 -0.90 -9.92 9.55
CA ALA A 28 -1.93 -10.91 9.87
C ALA A 28 -3.34 -10.33 9.66
N LEU A 29 -3.57 -9.08 10.06
CA LEU A 29 -4.85 -8.39 9.81
C LEU A 29 -5.13 -8.21 8.32
N VAL A 30 -4.12 -7.85 7.52
CA VAL A 30 -4.25 -7.77 6.06
C VAL A 30 -4.65 -9.13 5.46
N ARG A 31 -4.07 -10.22 5.98
CA ARG A 31 -4.43 -11.58 5.56
C ARG A 31 -5.88 -11.92 5.91
N ASP A 32 -6.32 -11.56 7.11
CA ASP A 32 -7.70 -11.82 7.57
C ASP A 32 -8.71 -10.98 6.77
N LEU A 33 -8.30 -9.83 6.24
CA LEU A 33 -9.03 -9.01 5.27
C LEU A 33 -8.89 -9.51 3.81
N GLY A 34 -8.39 -10.72 3.60
CA GLY A 34 -8.29 -11.36 2.29
C GLY A 34 -7.30 -10.69 1.35
N TRP A 35 -6.27 -10.00 1.88
CA TRP A 35 -5.25 -9.29 1.11
C TRP A 35 -5.78 -8.14 0.26
N ARG A 36 -6.94 -7.57 0.62
CA ARG A 36 -7.59 -6.52 -0.17
C ARG A 36 -7.74 -5.18 0.55
N ALA A 37 -7.41 -5.14 1.83
CA ALA A 37 -7.56 -3.94 2.64
C ALA A 37 -6.49 -3.87 3.73
N TRP A 38 -6.15 -2.65 4.10
CA TRP A 38 -5.43 -2.33 5.32
C TRP A 38 -6.42 -2.23 6.49
N PRO A 39 -6.08 -2.72 7.69
CA PRO A 39 -6.97 -2.62 8.85
C PRO A 39 -7.16 -1.16 9.27
N PRO A 40 -8.31 -0.82 9.89
CA PRO A 40 -8.54 0.50 10.47
C PRO A 40 -7.39 0.93 11.39
N ARG A 41 -7.07 2.22 11.37
CA ARG A 41 -6.05 2.79 12.27
C ARG A 41 -6.59 2.83 13.70
N LEU A 42 -5.68 2.72 14.66
CA LEU A 42 -6.03 2.98 16.06
C LEU A 42 -6.34 4.48 16.27
N PRO A 43 -7.13 4.87 17.29
CA PRO A 43 -7.50 6.27 17.51
C PRO A 43 -6.32 7.24 17.63
N ASP A 44 -5.16 6.78 18.08
CA ASP A 44 -3.91 7.53 18.22
C ASP A 44 -3.07 7.59 16.93
N GLN A 45 -3.54 6.96 15.85
CA GLN A 45 -2.86 6.86 14.56
C GLN A 45 -3.65 7.64 13.50
N PRO A 46 -3.49 8.98 13.42
CA PRO A 46 -4.37 9.85 12.62
C PRO A 46 -4.22 9.67 11.11
N ILE A 47 -3.15 9.00 10.66
CA ILE A 47 -2.86 8.79 9.24
C ILE A 47 -2.47 7.34 8.95
N PHE A 48 -2.85 6.90 7.76
CA PHE A 48 -2.26 5.79 7.04
C PHE A 48 -1.25 6.34 6.02
N TYR A 49 -0.04 5.78 6.00
CA TYR A 49 1.05 6.30 5.17
C TYR A 49 1.73 5.18 4.38
N PRO A 50 1.37 4.99 3.10
CA PRO A 50 2.15 4.18 2.20
C PRO A 50 3.27 5.02 1.56
N VAL A 51 4.34 4.36 1.16
CA VAL A 51 5.49 4.98 0.50
C VAL A 51 5.47 4.70 -0.99
N MET A 52 6.09 5.60 -1.77
CA MET A 52 6.16 5.51 -3.23
C MET A 52 7.49 4.94 -3.74
N ASN A 53 8.32 4.40 -2.83
CA ASN A 53 9.65 3.88 -3.15
C ASN A 53 9.93 2.57 -2.41
N GLU A 54 10.21 1.51 -3.17
CA GLU A 54 10.48 0.18 -2.64
C GLU A 54 11.72 0.12 -1.75
N ASP A 55 12.85 0.71 -2.19
CA ASP A 55 14.09 0.72 -1.42
C ASP A 55 13.92 1.38 -0.06
N TYR A 56 13.07 2.41 0.02
CA TYR A 56 12.75 3.06 1.28
C TYR A 56 11.90 2.15 2.18
N ALA A 57 10.90 1.45 1.63
CA ALA A 57 10.15 0.45 2.39
C ALA A 57 11.06 -0.68 2.90
N ILE A 58 11.99 -1.16 2.07
CA ILE A 58 12.99 -2.16 2.44
C ILE A 58 13.83 -1.68 3.63
N ARG A 59 14.33 -0.44 3.58
CA ARG A 59 15.12 0.15 4.68
C ARG A 59 14.33 0.17 5.98
N ILE A 60 13.06 0.58 5.95
CA ILE A 60 12.21 0.57 7.16
C ILE A 60 12.01 -0.85 7.68
N ALA A 61 11.63 -1.78 6.80
CA ALA A 61 11.35 -3.15 7.21
C ALA A 61 12.59 -3.83 7.81
N ARG A 62 13.75 -3.68 7.17
CA ARG A 62 15.01 -4.30 7.61
C ARG A 62 15.62 -3.60 8.83
N ASP A 63 15.71 -2.27 8.81
CA ASP A 63 16.52 -1.54 9.79
C ASP A 63 15.74 -1.15 11.06
N TRP A 64 14.40 -1.14 10.99
CA TRP A 64 13.50 -0.84 12.12
C TRP A 64 12.58 -2.00 12.49
N ASN A 65 11.76 -2.54 11.57
CA ASN A 65 10.75 -3.54 11.94
C ASN A 65 11.38 -4.85 12.46
N VAL A 66 12.48 -5.32 11.86
CA VAL A 66 13.21 -6.50 12.37
C VAL A 66 13.68 -6.27 13.81
N LYS A 67 14.21 -5.09 14.15
CA LYS A 67 14.67 -4.79 15.51
C LYS A 67 13.54 -4.73 16.53
N HIS A 68 12.38 -4.22 16.12
CA HIS A 68 11.23 -4.06 17.01
C HIS A 68 10.42 -5.36 17.18
N SER A 69 10.25 -6.12 16.11
CA SER A 69 9.26 -7.22 16.05
C SER A 69 9.87 -8.57 15.69
N GLY A 70 11.19 -8.65 15.51
CA GLY A 70 11.90 -9.86 15.09
C GLY A 70 11.71 -10.24 13.62
N VAL A 71 10.82 -9.57 12.89
CA VAL A 71 10.59 -9.75 11.45
C VAL A 71 10.05 -8.45 10.86
N GLY A 72 10.44 -8.16 9.62
CA GLY A 72 9.92 -7.03 8.84
C GLY A 72 9.49 -7.49 7.47
N HIS A 73 8.35 -7.01 6.99
CA HIS A 73 7.84 -7.30 5.66
C HIS A 73 7.73 -6.03 4.84
N VAL A 74 7.89 -6.16 3.52
CA VAL A 74 7.50 -5.12 2.56
C VAL A 74 6.34 -5.66 1.75
N THR A 75 5.26 -4.89 1.73
CA THR A 75 4.12 -5.15 0.85
C THR A 75 4.16 -4.21 -0.35
N ARG A 76 3.59 -4.67 -1.47
CA ARG A 76 3.36 -3.91 -2.70
C ARG A 76 1.88 -4.04 -3.08
N PHE A 77 1.27 -2.94 -3.50
CA PHE A 77 -0.11 -2.92 -3.97
C PHE A 77 -0.33 -1.79 -4.97
N GLU A 78 -1.39 -1.91 -5.76
CA GLU A 78 -1.77 -0.96 -6.81
C GLU A 78 -3.02 -0.21 -6.38
N VAL A 79 -3.07 1.10 -6.62
CA VAL A 79 -4.25 1.93 -6.33
C VAL A 79 -4.56 2.79 -7.54
N ASP A 80 -5.85 3.05 -7.80
CA ASP A 80 -6.30 3.95 -8.86
C ASP A 80 -5.58 5.31 -8.79
N SER A 81 -4.81 5.64 -9.84
CA SER A 81 -3.99 6.86 -9.86
C SER A 81 -4.83 8.14 -9.81
N ALA A 82 -6.05 8.14 -10.36
CA ALA A 82 -6.91 9.31 -10.35
C ALA A 82 -7.46 9.57 -8.95
N PHE A 83 -7.75 8.52 -8.19
CA PHE A 83 -8.12 8.62 -6.78
C PHE A 83 -6.93 9.15 -5.95
N LEU A 84 -5.74 8.58 -6.14
CA LEU A 84 -4.56 8.98 -5.38
C LEU A 84 -4.13 10.44 -5.57
N ALA A 85 -4.50 11.07 -6.69
CA ALA A 85 -4.19 12.48 -6.96
C ALA A 85 -4.75 13.45 -5.89
N ARG A 86 -5.68 13.00 -5.05
CA ARG A 86 -6.21 13.75 -3.90
C ARG A 86 -5.18 13.93 -2.78
N TYR A 87 -4.22 13.01 -2.66
CA TYR A 87 -3.22 13.03 -1.59
C TYR A 87 -1.92 13.66 -2.09
N PRO A 88 -1.51 14.84 -1.56
CA PRO A 88 -0.24 15.43 -1.93
C PRO A 88 0.92 14.53 -1.53
N VAL A 89 1.85 14.28 -2.45
CA VAL A 89 3.09 13.59 -2.15
C VAL A 89 3.88 14.41 -1.12
N ARG A 90 4.20 13.79 0.01
CA ARG A 90 5.00 14.38 1.08
C ARG A 90 6.43 13.88 1.00
N GLN A 91 7.36 14.76 1.31
CA GLN A 91 8.78 14.45 1.42
C GLN A 91 9.17 14.46 2.90
N ALA A 92 9.41 13.30 3.51
CA ALA A 92 9.67 13.19 4.95
C ALA A 92 11.08 12.67 5.25
N GLY A 93 11.90 13.41 6.00
CA GLY A 93 13.21 12.89 6.45
C GLY A 93 14.30 12.72 5.36
N GLY A 94 14.13 13.29 4.17
CA GLY A 94 15.14 13.31 3.11
C GLY A 94 14.56 13.39 1.70
N ARG A 95 15.40 13.67 0.69
CA ARG A 95 14.94 13.91 -0.70
C ARG A 95 14.25 12.72 -1.38
N THR A 96 14.56 11.50 -0.96
CA THR A 96 14.09 10.26 -1.62
C THR A 96 12.91 9.61 -0.91
N ILE A 97 12.46 10.19 0.21
CA ILE A 97 11.37 9.63 1.00
C ILE A 97 10.10 10.30 0.55
N LEU A 98 9.37 9.62 -0.33
CA LEU A 98 8.09 10.05 -0.84
C LEU A 98 6.99 9.18 -0.25
N GLU A 99 6.03 9.82 0.41
CA GLU A 99 4.91 9.15 1.06
C GLU A 99 3.60 9.88 0.81
N LEU A 100 2.50 9.16 0.93
CA LEU A 100 1.16 9.72 0.97
C LEU A 100 0.68 9.74 2.40
N TRP A 101 -0.04 10.79 2.79
CA TRP A 101 -0.72 10.83 4.09
C TRP A 101 -2.21 10.75 3.83
N VAL A 102 -2.78 9.58 4.09
CA VAL A 102 -4.22 9.31 3.99
C VAL A 102 -4.80 9.46 5.40
N PRO A 103 -5.78 10.35 5.62
CA PRO A 103 -6.46 10.44 6.91
C PRO A 103 -7.02 9.08 7.33
N ALA A 104 -6.96 8.75 8.62
CA ALA A 104 -7.44 7.46 9.13
C ALA A 104 -8.91 7.21 8.78
N GLU A 105 -9.73 8.26 8.81
CA GLU A 105 -11.14 8.25 8.45
C GLU A 105 -11.41 7.97 6.95
N GLU A 106 -10.42 8.19 6.08
CA GLU A 106 -10.52 7.93 4.64
C GLU A 106 -9.98 6.54 4.25
N LEU A 107 -9.45 5.76 5.20
CA LEU A 107 -8.79 4.49 4.88
C LEU A 107 -9.74 3.46 4.26
N ASP A 108 -11.02 3.48 4.62
CA ASP A 108 -12.03 2.61 4.00
C ASP A 108 -12.27 2.96 2.53
N GLU A 109 -12.34 4.26 2.19
CA GLU A 109 -12.42 4.71 0.80
C GLU A 109 -11.14 4.35 0.05
N PHE A 110 -9.97 4.57 0.67
CA PHE A 110 -8.68 4.18 0.10
C PHE A 110 -8.62 2.68 -0.24
N ASN A 111 -9.07 1.83 0.69
CA ASN A 111 -9.12 0.37 0.48
C ASN A 111 -10.02 -0.01 -0.70
N ALA A 112 -11.14 0.68 -0.90
CA ALA A 112 -12.03 0.44 -2.04
C ALA A 112 -11.38 0.75 -3.40
N HIS A 113 -10.31 1.55 -3.41
CA HIS A 113 -9.54 1.91 -4.60
C HIS A 113 -8.28 1.06 -4.81
N ILE A 114 -7.98 0.09 -3.92
CA ILE A 114 -6.93 -0.90 -4.15
C ILE A 114 -7.35 -1.83 -5.31
N VAL A 115 -6.46 -1.96 -6.29
CA VAL A 115 -6.66 -2.81 -7.46
C VAL A 115 -5.92 -4.13 -7.25
N GLY A 116 -6.67 -5.24 -7.23
CA GLY A 116 -6.10 -6.57 -7.04
C GLY A 116 -5.86 -6.89 -5.57
N THR A 117 -4.66 -7.31 -5.21
CA THR A 117 -4.30 -7.75 -3.86
C THR A 117 -3.00 -7.10 -3.38
N ILE A 118 -2.89 -6.93 -2.07
CA ILE A 118 -1.66 -6.57 -1.38
C ILE A 118 -0.74 -7.79 -1.37
N GLY A 119 0.44 -7.68 -1.99
CA GLY A 119 1.42 -8.77 -2.08
C GLY A 119 2.62 -8.50 -1.18
N VAL A 120 3.11 -9.53 -0.48
CA VAL A 120 4.41 -9.46 0.20
C VAL A 120 5.51 -9.65 -0.85
N VAL A 121 6.41 -8.68 -0.96
CA VAL A 121 7.53 -8.71 -1.93
C VAL A 121 8.88 -8.93 -1.26
N HIS A 122 9.03 -8.54 0.01
CA HIS A 122 10.24 -8.82 0.81
C HIS A 122 9.88 -9.25 2.22
N THR A 123 10.74 -10.10 2.80
CA THR A 123 10.70 -10.47 4.22
C THR A 123 12.12 -10.48 4.76
N PHE A 124 12.32 -9.80 5.88
CA PHE A 124 13.58 -9.67 6.58
C PHE A 124 13.48 -10.29 7.97
N ARG A 125 14.57 -10.93 8.39
CA ARG A 125 14.75 -11.57 9.69
C ARG A 125 16.15 -11.17 10.23
N PRO A 126 16.46 -11.40 11.52
CA PRO A 126 17.73 -11.02 12.13
C PRO A 126 18.95 -11.62 11.43
#